data_AF-A0A0V7ZKH3-F1
#
_entry.id   AF-A0A0V7ZKH3-F1
#
_cell.length_a   1.000
_cell.length_b   1.000
_cell.length_c   1.000
_cell.angle_alpha   90.00
_cell.angle_beta   90.00
_cell.angle_gamma   90.00
#
_symmetry.space_group_name_H-M   'P 1'
#
loop_
_entity.id
_entity.type
_entity.pdbx_description
1 polymer ?
#
loop_
_entity_poly.entity_id
_entity_poly.type
_entity_poly.pdbx_seq_one_letter_code
_entity_poly.pdbx_strand_id
1 'polypeptide(L)'
;MGFKTHIEASESWDPVQQTLTDIADLLLENLGKLECRPVQKDENFVYIPPEVQSNRIGYVAVAINKSLQSAELLGFFKETSIDNLPINQLQPLEKLLEYLESLESTRLKNTISSEKRQVNLTKWFENIFEVDWQTIESILLAKPGWQFRSGEEDLSGSVERAKLIDFGIKANRESVGIVVNISRDKNNFDDLNIIVSLYPGHENEYLPPLLHVMILDDEGTAVMEAKTKNDNRKIELEFSASRGDLFSIKIVLGDVSAIENFAI
;
A
#
# COMPACT_ATOMS: atom_id res chain seq x y z
N MET A 1 -14.86 -20.60 0.09
CA MET A 1 -13.50 -20.20 -0.32
C MET A 1 -12.78 -19.36 0.75
N GLY A 2 -13.21 -19.33 2.03
CA GLY A 2 -12.43 -18.75 3.13
C GLY A 2 -12.35 -17.22 3.21
N PHE A 3 -12.39 -16.51 2.08
CA PHE A 3 -12.29 -15.05 2.03
C PHE A 3 -13.59 -14.36 2.46
N LYS A 4 -13.48 -13.33 3.30
CA LYS A 4 -14.59 -12.45 3.67
C LYS A 4 -14.78 -11.35 2.64
N THR A 5 -16.03 -11.02 2.36
CA THR A 5 -16.45 -10.04 1.36
C THR A 5 -17.25 -8.92 2.01
N HIS A 6 -17.00 -7.65 1.64
CA HIS A 6 -17.84 -6.50 1.99
C HIS A 6 -18.61 -6.02 0.78
N ILE A 7 -19.73 -6.67 0.54
CA ILE A 7 -20.54 -6.43 -0.65
C ILE A 7 -21.07 -4.99 -0.63
N GLU A 8 -21.58 -4.52 0.50
CA GLU A 8 -22.19 -3.19 0.64
C GLU A 8 -21.20 -2.03 0.52
N ALA A 9 -19.90 -2.31 0.62
CA ALA A 9 -18.84 -1.30 0.46
C ALA A 9 -18.19 -1.32 -0.94
N SER A 10 -18.66 -2.21 -1.84
CA SER A 10 -18.25 -2.21 -3.24
C SER A 10 -18.86 -1.03 -4.00
N GLU A 11 -18.13 -0.55 -5.02
CA GLU A 11 -18.60 0.51 -5.93
C GLU A 11 -19.87 0.11 -6.66
N SER A 12 -20.02 -1.17 -6.96
CA SER A 12 -21.21 -1.77 -7.57
C SER A 12 -22.46 -1.65 -6.70
N TRP A 13 -22.35 -1.28 -5.42
CA TRP A 13 -23.47 -0.99 -4.51
C TRP A 13 -23.75 0.49 -4.31
N ASP A 14 -22.92 1.38 -4.86
CA ASP A 14 -23.17 2.82 -4.90
C ASP A 14 -24.16 3.15 -6.04
N PRO A 15 -25.34 3.74 -5.76
CA PRO A 15 -26.33 4.08 -6.79
C PRO A 15 -25.81 5.00 -7.90
N VAL A 16 -24.86 5.89 -7.58
CA VAL A 16 -24.24 6.79 -8.56
C VAL A 16 -23.35 5.99 -9.50
N GLN A 17 -22.52 5.09 -8.97
CA GLN A 17 -21.64 4.24 -9.78
C GLN A 17 -22.45 3.26 -10.64
N GLN A 18 -23.47 2.61 -10.07
CA GLN A 18 -24.39 1.74 -10.83
C GLN A 18 -25.02 2.44 -12.03
N THR A 19 -25.26 3.76 -11.93
CA THR A 19 -25.89 4.53 -12.99
C THR A 19 -24.89 5.00 -14.05
N LEU A 20 -23.65 5.32 -13.65
CA LEU A 20 -22.70 6.03 -14.49
C LEU A 20 -21.56 5.17 -15.05
N THR A 21 -21.38 3.96 -14.53
CA THR A 21 -20.18 3.14 -14.81
C THR A 21 -20.53 1.67 -15.00
N ASP A 22 -19.78 0.97 -15.85
CA ASP A 22 -19.90 -0.48 -16.03
C ASP A 22 -18.97 -1.19 -15.02
N ILE A 23 -19.38 -1.18 -13.75
CA ILE A 23 -18.63 -1.74 -12.62
C ILE A 23 -19.40 -2.89 -11.98
N ALA A 24 -18.70 -3.99 -11.71
CA ALA A 24 -19.20 -5.12 -10.93
C ALA A 24 -18.09 -5.62 -10.00
N ASP A 25 -17.58 -4.74 -9.15
CA ASP A 25 -16.56 -5.07 -8.18
C ASP A 25 -17.13 -5.86 -6.98
N LEU A 26 -16.26 -6.68 -6.40
CA LEU A 26 -16.44 -7.41 -5.17
C LEU A 26 -15.26 -7.08 -4.25
N LEU A 27 -15.52 -6.34 -3.18
CA LEU A 27 -14.53 -5.97 -2.20
C LEU A 27 -14.23 -7.17 -1.28
N LEU A 28 -12.99 -7.63 -1.32
CA LEU A 28 -12.46 -8.63 -0.40
C LEU A 28 -11.82 -7.92 0.80
N GLU A 29 -12.22 -8.34 2.01
CA GLU A 29 -11.64 -7.82 3.26
C GLU A 29 -10.13 -7.87 3.21
N ASN A 30 -9.49 -6.72 3.45
CA ASN A 30 -8.04 -6.63 3.57
C ASN A 30 -7.26 -7.16 2.36
N LEU A 31 -7.85 -7.25 1.17
CA LEU A 31 -7.15 -7.68 -0.05
C LEU A 31 -7.31 -6.67 -1.18
N GLY A 32 -8.52 -6.14 -1.37
CA GLY A 32 -8.85 -5.20 -2.44
C GLY A 32 -10.07 -5.65 -3.26
N LYS A 33 -10.26 -5.05 -4.42
CA LYS A 33 -11.46 -5.23 -5.26
C LYS A 33 -11.22 -6.21 -6.40
N LEU A 34 -11.95 -7.32 -6.43
CA LEU A 34 -12.06 -8.17 -7.62
C LEU A 34 -13.12 -7.62 -8.55
N GLU A 35 -12.89 -7.62 -9.85
CA GLU A 35 -13.89 -7.20 -10.85
C GLU A 35 -14.56 -8.43 -11.48
N CYS A 36 -15.88 -8.51 -11.44
CA CYS A 36 -16.64 -9.58 -12.07
C CYS A 36 -17.15 -9.11 -13.43
N ARG A 37 -16.63 -9.67 -14.53
CA ARG A 37 -17.03 -9.26 -15.88
C ARG A 37 -18.00 -10.27 -16.50
N PRO A 38 -19.23 -9.87 -16.86
CA PRO A 38 -20.18 -10.76 -17.50
C PRO A 38 -19.71 -11.10 -18.93
N VAL A 39 -19.94 -12.33 -19.35
CA VAL A 39 -19.64 -12.84 -20.70
C VAL A 39 -20.90 -13.50 -21.25
N GLN A 40 -21.32 -13.11 -22.45
CA GLN A 40 -22.45 -13.78 -23.10
C GLN A 40 -22.02 -15.13 -23.67
N LYS A 41 -22.96 -16.07 -23.77
CA LYS A 41 -22.69 -17.45 -24.22
C LYS A 41 -22.05 -17.53 -25.62
N ASP A 42 -22.30 -16.55 -26.47
CA ASP A 42 -21.83 -16.53 -27.86
C ASP A 42 -20.57 -15.64 -28.04
N GLU A 43 -20.08 -15.01 -26.97
CA GLU A 43 -18.87 -14.18 -26.97
C GLU A 43 -17.62 -15.02 -26.71
N ASN A 44 -16.52 -14.65 -27.36
CA ASN A 44 -15.21 -15.31 -27.20
C ASN A 44 -14.19 -14.44 -26.46
N PHE A 45 -14.64 -13.32 -25.91
CA PHE A 45 -13.81 -12.37 -25.18
C PHE A 45 -14.57 -11.82 -23.96
N VAL A 46 -13.81 -11.29 -23.02
CA VAL A 46 -14.27 -10.57 -21.85
C VAL A 46 -14.03 -9.09 -22.11
N TYR A 47 -15.07 -8.27 -22.04
CA TYR A 47 -14.93 -6.82 -22.16
C TYR A 47 -14.53 -6.20 -20.81
N ILE A 48 -13.48 -5.37 -20.81
CA ILE A 48 -12.97 -4.60 -19.66
C ILE A 48 -13.09 -3.10 -19.94
N PRO A 49 -14.09 -2.42 -19.34
CA PRO A 49 -14.26 -0.98 -19.44
C PRO A 49 -13.02 -0.22 -18.93
N PRO A 50 -12.66 0.93 -19.53
CA PRO A 50 -11.50 1.72 -19.11
C PRO A 50 -11.52 2.11 -17.62
N GLU A 51 -12.70 2.37 -17.06
CA GLU A 51 -12.86 2.74 -15.64
C GLU A 51 -12.42 1.66 -14.66
N VAL A 52 -12.47 0.37 -15.06
CA VAL A 52 -12.11 -0.76 -14.20
C VAL A 52 -10.77 -1.37 -14.54
N GLN A 53 -10.03 -0.84 -15.52
CA GLN A 53 -8.68 -1.33 -15.87
C GLN A 53 -7.65 -1.09 -14.76
N SER A 54 -7.97 -0.24 -13.79
CA SER A 54 -7.12 0.11 -12.65
C SER A 54 -7.87 -0.06 -11.32
N ASN A 55 -7.15 -0.08 -10.21
CA ASN A 55 -7.73 -0.26 -8.87
C ASN A 55 -8.52 -1.57 -8.70
N ARG A 56 -8.03 -2.64 -9.32
CA ARG A 56 -8.54 -4.01 -9.19
C ARG A 56 -7.38 -4.95 -8.88
N ILE A 57 -7.62 -5.91 -7.98
CA ILE A 57 -6.64 -6.96 -7.68
C ILE A 57 -6.75 -8.13 -8.67
N GLY A 58 -7.81 -8.18 -9.47
CA GLY A 58 -7.99 -9.21 -10.48
C GLY A 58 -9.41 -9.22 -11.02
N TYR A 59 -9.63 -10.07 -12.00
CA TYR A 59 -10.86 -10.12 -12.77
C TYR A 59 -11.35 -11.55 -12.89
N VAL A 60 -12.65 -11.73 -12.78
CA VAL A 60 -13.31 -13.03 -12.93
C VAL A 60 -14.34 -12.92 -14.05
N ALA A 61 -14.20 -13.79 -15.05
CA ALA A 61 -15.15 -13.86 -16.16
C ALA A 61 -16.35 -14.73 -15.76
N VAL A 62 -17.56 -14.20 -15.97
CA VAL A 62 -18.80 -14.82 -15.48
C VAL A 62 -19.78 -15.01 -16.65
N ALA A 63 -20.01 -16.26 -17.05
CA ALA A 63 -21.04 -16.60 -18.01
C ALA A 63 -22.40 -16.64 -17.34
N ILE A 64 -23.25 -15.65 -17.62
CA ILE A 64 -24.61 -15.62 -17.10
C ILE A 64 -25.53 -16.33 -18.09
N ASN A 65 -26.34 -17.26 -17.61
CA ASN A 65 -27.26 -18.00 -18.47
C ASN A 65 -28.38 -17.09 -19.01
N LYS A 66 -29.03 -17.49 -20.12
CA LYS A 66 -30.10 -16.68 -20.75
C LYS A 66 -31.30 -16.42 -19.84
N SER A 67 -31.55 -17.25 -18.83
CA SER A 67 -32.63 -17.05 -17.87
C SER A 67 -32.25 -16.13 -16.70
N LEU A 68 -30.99 -15.70 -16.60
CA LEU A 68 -30.41 -14.91 -15.50
C LEU A 68 -30.56 -15.59 -14.12
N GLN A 69 -30.69 -16.91 -14.09
CA GLN A 69 -30.89 -17.69 -12.86
C GLN A 69 -29.64 -18.44 -12.41
N SER A 70 -28.65 -18.58 -13.29
CA SER A 70 -27.38 -19.20 -12.94
C SER A 70 -26.24 -18.51 -13.65
N ALA A 71 -25.08 -18.53 -13.00
CA ALA A 71 -23.84 -18.03 -13.55
C ALA A 71 -22.75 -19.09 -13.40
N GLU A 72 -21.89 -19.18 -14.40
CA GLU A 72 -20.70 -20.04 -14.40
C GLU A 72 -19.46 -19.15 -14.42
N LEU A 73 -18.49 -19.45 -13.54
CA LEU A 73 -17.21 -18.77 -13.52
C LEU A 73 -16.31 -19.41 -14.57
N LEU A 74 -16.01 -18.67 -15.64
CA LEU A 74 -15.23 -19.19 -16.78
C LEU A 74 -13.73 -19.24 -16.48
N GLY A 75 -13.24 -18.31 -15.68
CA GLY A 75 -11.81 -18.18 -15.41
C GLY A 75 -11.41 -16.84 -14.80
N PHE A 76 -10.11 -16.69 -14.58
CA PHE A 76 -9.50 -15.59 -13.85
C PHE A 76 -8.33 -14.97 -14.63
N PHE A 77 -8.12 -13.67 -14.45
CA PHE A 77 -6.88 -13.01 -14.88
C PHE A 77 -6.55 -11.86 -13.93
N LYS A 78 -5.25 -11.52 -13.83
CA LYS A 78 -4.76 -10.52 -12.85
C LYS A 78 -4.92 -9.09 -13.36
N GLU A 79 -4.37 -8.82 -14.54
CA GLU A 79 -4.26 -7.48 -15.09
C GLU A 79 -4.41 -7.55 -16.61
N THR A 80 -4.91 -6.48 -17.20
CA THR A 80 -5.03 -6.32 -18.65
C THR A 80 -4.92 -4.84 -19.01
N SER A 81 -4.34 -4.54 -20.15
CA SER A 81 -4.35 -3.20 -20.76
C SER A 81 -5.11 -3.18 -22.09
N ILE A 82 -5.84 -4.26 -22.37
CA ILE A 82 -6.69 -4.38 -23.56
C ILE A 82 -8.15 -4.45 -23.14
N ASP A 83 -9.01 -3.79 -23.90
CA ASP A 83 -10.44 -3.70 -23.61
C ASP A 83 -11.15 -5.04 -23.83
N ASN A 84 -10.65 -5.90 -24.71
CA ASN A 84 -11.27 -7.17 -25.06
C ASN A 84 -10.27 -8.32 -24.87
N LEU A 85 -10.35 -9.00 -23.73
CA LEU A 85 -9.47 -10.12 -23.41
C LEU A 85 -10.06 -11.44 -23.93
N PRO A 86 -9.37 -12.19 -24.80
CA PRO A 86 -9.86 -13.49 -25.27
C PRO A 86 -10.06 -14.51 -24.13
N ILE A 87 -11.18 -15.26 -24.16
CA ILE A 87 -11.53 -16.25 -23.12
C ILE A 87 -10.46 -17.34 -22.97
N ASN A 88 -9.75 -17.68 -24.05
CA ASN A 88 -8.68 -18.69 -24.00
C ASN A 88 -7.43 -18.23 -23.22
N GLN A 89 -7.33 -16.96 -22.82
CA GLN A 89 -6.27 -16.43 -21.96
C GLN A 89 -6.63 -16.49 -20.47
N LEU A 90 -7.87 -16.85 -20.14
CA LEU A 90 -8.29 -17.00 -18.76
C LEU A 90 -7.55 -18.14 -18.09
N GLN A 91 -7.08 -17.89 -16.88
CA GLN A 91 -6.51 -18.89 -16.01
C GLN A 91 -7.64 -19.69 -15.33
N PRO A 92 -7.38 -20.97 -14.99
CA PRO A 92 -8.31 -21.76 -14.19
C PRO A 92 -8.60 -21.11 -12.83
N LEU A 93 -9.78 -21.37 -12.26
CA LEU A 93 -10.21 -20.80 -10.97
C LEU A 93 -9.29 -21.18 -9.81
N GLU A 94 -8.59 -22.30 -9.89
CA GLU A 94 -7.62 -22.72 -8.89
C GLU A 94 -6.49 -21.68 -8.75
N LYS A 95 -6.12 -21.02 -9.87
CA LYS A 95 -5.13 -19.94 -9.86
C LYS A 95 -5.62 -18.66 -9.21
N LEU A 96 -6.93 -18.41 -9.20
CA LEU A 96 -7.51 -17.31 -8.42
C LEU A 96 -7.29 -17.58 -6.92
N LEU A 97 -7.59 -18.79 -6.44
CA LEU A 97 -7.43 -19.11 -5.02
C LEU A 97 -5.98 -19.05 -4.57
N GLU A 98 -5.06 -19.70 -5.31
CA GLU A 98 -3.62 -19.60 -5.04
C GLU A 98 -3.14 -18.14 -4.99
N TYR A 99 -3.65 -17.31 -5.92
CA TYR A 99 -3.33 -15.90 -5.97
C TYR A 99 -3.84 -15.13 -4.76
N LEU A 100 -5.13 -15.26 -4.41
CA LEU A 100 -5.70 -14.59 -3.24
C LEU A 100 -5.02 -15.03 -1.93
N GLU A 101 -4.71 -16.32 -1.77
CA GLU A 101 -3.97 -16.84 -0.62
C GLU A 101 -2.55 -16.27 -0.54
N SER A 102 -1.89 -16.09 -1.69
CA SER A 102 -0.58 -15.44 -1.75
C SER A 102 -0.63 -13.97 -1.37
N LEU A 103 -1.69 -13.25 -1.76
CA LEU A 103 -1.90 -11.85 -1.38
C LEU A 103 -2.16 -11.74 0.11
N GLU A 104 -3.03 -12.58 0.64
CA GLU A 104 -3.34 -12.66 2.07
C GLU A 104 -2.09 -13.01 2.87
N SER A 105 -1.32 -14.01 2.43
CA SER A 105 -0.06 -14.39 3.08
C SER A 105 0.99 -13.30 3.00
N THR A 106 1.04 -12.52 1.91
CA THR A 106 1.98 -11.40 1.76
C THR A 106 1.59 -10.25 2.68
N ARG A 107 0.31 -9.88 2.71
CA ARG A 107 -0.21 -8.88 3.65
C ARG A 107 -0.05 -9.34 5.09
N LEU A 108 -0.42 -10.58 5.41
CA LEU A 108 -0.27 -11.14 6.74
C LEU A 108 1.21 -11.26 7.14
N LYS A 109 2.13 -11.57 6.22
CA LYS A 109 3.57 -11.48 6.49
C LYS A 109 3.99 -10.04 6.73
N ASN A 110 3.47 -9.07 6.00
CA ASN A 110 3.75 -7.65 6.23
C ASN A 110 3.14 -7.16 7.57
N THR A 111 1.95 -7.61 7.95
CA THR A 111 1.28 -7.29 9.22
C THR A 111 1.94 -8.02 10.41
N ILE A 112 2.25 -9.31 10.30
CA ILE A 112 2.92 -10.08 11.37
C ILE A 112 4.40 -9.68 11.49
N SER A 113 5.07 -9.32 10.39
CA SER A 113 6.44 -8.81 10.49
C SER A 113 6.50 -7.37 11.00
N SER A 114 5.49 -6.52 10.76
CA SER A 114 5.39 -5.21 11.40
C SER A 114 5.02 -5.32 12.88
N GLU A 115 4.05 -6.15 13.27
CA GLU A 115 3.70 -6.38 14.69
C GLU A 115 4.82 -7.04 15.53
N LYS A 116 5.80 -7.69 14.90
CA LYS A 116 6.97 -8.29 15.60
C LYS A 116 8.31 -7.56 15.41
N ARG A 117 8.45 -6.67 14.43
CA ARG A 117 9.70 -5.89 14.22
C ARG A 117 9.52 -4.50 14.81
N GLN A 118 9.61 -4.44 16.13
CA GLN A 118 9.76 -3.17 16.83
C GLN A 118 11.17 -2.63 16.56
N VAL A 119 11.26 -1.48 15.92
CA VAL A 119 12.50 -0.74 15.68
C VAL A 119 12.87 -0.01 16.97
N ASN A 120 14.08 -0.23 17.47
CA ASN A 120 14.55 0.51 18.65
C ASN A 120 15.41 1.69 18.19
N LEU A 121 14.88 2.91 18.30
CA LEU A 121 15.56 4.11 17.81
C LEU A 121 16.78 4.48 18.68
N THR A 122 16.80 4.13 19.97
CA THR A 122 17.98 4.35 20.80
C THR A 122 19.19 3.55 20.29
N LYS A 123 18.99 2.34 19.76
CA LYS A 123 20.06 1.51 19.16
C LYS A 123 20.67 2.09 17.89
N TRP A 124 19.96 2.99 17.20
CA TRP A 124 20.49 3.63 16.00
C TRP A 124 21.70 4.52 16.32
N PHE A 125 21.74 5.15 17.50
CA PHE A 125 22.92 5.88 17.98
C PHE A 125 24.15 4.98 18.21
N GLU A 126 23.94 3.67 18.40
CA GLU A 126 24.99 2.66 18.54
C GLU A 126 25.37 2.01 17.19
N ASN A 127 24.85 2.53 16.08
CA ASN A 127 24.99 1.96 14.74
C ASN A 127 24.40 0.54 14.59
N ILE A 128 23.40 0.19 15.39
CA ILE A 128 22.68 -1.06 15.28
C ILE A 128 21.33 -0.78 14.61
N PHE A 129 21.11 -1.39 13.45
CA PHE A 129 19.94 -1.16 12.60
C PHE A 129 19.27 -2.48 12.22
N GLU A 130 17.96 -2.44 12.06
CA GLU A 130 17.16 -3.51 11.51
C GLU A 130 17.42 -3.65 10.00
N VAL A 131 17.36 -4.89 9.47
CA VAL A 131 17.77 -5.22 8.10
C VAL A 131 17.05 -4.41 7.00
N ASP A 132 15.83 -3.97 7.26
CA ASP A 132 15.02 -3.22 6.29
C ASP A 132 15.29 -1.71 6.32
N TRP A 133 16.03 -1.22 7.33
CA TRP A 133 16.40 0.18 7.50
C TRP A 133 17.85 0.39 7.05
N GLN A 134 17.99 1.09 5.93
CA GLN A 134 19.27 1.26 5.25
C GLN A 134 19.66 2.73 5.17
N THR A 135 20.86 3.02 4.65
CA THR A 135 21.25 4.40 4.38
C THR A 135 20.58 4.89 3.10
N ILE A 136 20.42 6.21 2.95
CA ILE A 136 19.87 6.77 1.71
C ILE A 136 20.76 6.40 0.53
N GLU A 137 22.09 6.43 0.70
CA GLU A 137 23.04 6.11 -0.36
C GLU A 137 22.91 4.67 -0.84
N SER A 138 22.71 3.70 0.06
CA SER A 138 22.58 2.30 -0.35
C SER A 138 21.30 2.07 -1.16
N ILE A 139 20.22 2.77 -0.81
CA ILE A 139 18.97 2.72 -1.56
C ILE A 139 19.13 3.38 -2.94
N LEU A 140 19.76 4.56 -3.00
CA LEU A 140 20.03 5.25 -4.27
C LEU A 140 20.94 4.44 -5.19
N LEU A 141 21.96 3.77 -4.65
CA LEU A 141 22.86 2.87 -5.40
C LEU A 141 22.10 1.66 -5.96
N ALA A 142 21.21 1.07 -5.17
CA ALA A 142 20.40 -0.06 -5.62
C ALA A 142 19.29 0.36 -6.62
N LYS A 143 18.78 1.61 -6.51
CA LYS A 143 17.64 2.14 -7.27
C LYS A 143 17.84 3.62 -7.64
N PRO A 144 18.55 3.91 -8.75
CA PRO A 144 18.99 5.27 -9.11
C PRO A 144 17.88 6.27 -9.52
N GLY A 145 16.63 5.83 -9.68
CA GLY A 145 15.49 6.70 -10.04
C GLY A 145 14.84 7.46 -8.86
N TRP A 146 15.39 7.35 -7.66
CA TRP A 146 14.79 7.89 -6.43
C TRP A 146 15.31 9.30 -6.09
N GLN A 147 14.41 10.21 -5.69
CA GLN A 147 14.74 11.61 -5.40
C GLN A 147 14.88 11.91 -3.89
N PHE A 148 15.54 11.03 -3.13
CA PHE A 148 15.94 11.38 -1.77
C PHE A 148 16.90 12.56 -1.83
N ARG A 149 16.49 13.72 -1.33
CA ARG A 149 17.38 14.84 -1.10
C ARG A 149 17.51 14.99 0.40
N SER A 150 18.63 14.51 0.94
CA SER A 150 19.02 14.90 2.29
C SER A 150 19.13 16.43 2.30
N GLY A 151 18.49 17.07 3.26
CA GLY A 151 18.88 18.43 3.61
C GLY A 151 20.30 18.33 4.13
N GLU A 152 21.28 18.91 3.42
CA GLU A 152 22.61 19.15 3.96
C GLU A 152 22.49 20.16 5.12
N GLU A 153 22.04 19.70 6.28
CA GLU A 153 22.28 20.37 7.53
C GLU A 153 23.12 19.45 8.41
N ASP A 154 24.29 19.97 8.75
CA ASP A 154 25.35 19.36 9.54
C ASP A 154 24.84 19.14 10.99
N LEU A 155 23.92 18.18 11.16
CA LEU A 155 23.39 17.79 12.46
C LEU A 155 24.38 16.83 13.12
N SER A 156 25.45 17.38 13.70
CA SER A 156 26.37 16.64 14.55
C SER A 156 25.57 15.89 15.63
N GLY A 157 25.48 14.56 15.52
CA GLY A 157 24.76 13.71 16.47
C GLY A 157 23.35 13.27 16.06
N SER A 158 22.90 13.52 14.81
CA SER A 158 21.69 12.88 14.27
C SER A 158 21.98 11.56 13.57
N VAL A 159 21.01 10.65 13.57
CA VAL A 159 21.07 9.40 12.80
C VAL A 159 19.87 9.33 11.86
N GLU A 160 20.13 9.06 10.59
CA GLU A 160 19.11 8.96 9.57
C GLU A 160 19.11 7.57 8.94
N ARG A 161 17.93 6.96 8.82
CA ARG A 161 17.72 5.72 8.09
C ARG A 161 16.48 5.78 7.23
N ALA A 162 16.54 5.07 6.12
CA ALA A 162 15.51 5.03 5.12
C ALA A 162 15.04 3.60 4.88
N LYS A 163 13.75 3.46 4.57
CA LYS A 163 13.13 2.20 4.18
C LYS A 163 12.21 2.44 2.99
N LEU A 164 12.18 1.47 2.09
CA LEU A 164 11.26 1.49 0.96
C LEU A 164 9.99 0.74 1.33
N ILE A 165 8.87 1.43 1.22
CA ILE A 165 7.54 0.85 1.38
C ILE A 165 6.98 0.59 -0.01
N ASP A 166 6.87 -0.68 -0.37
CA ASP A 166 6.17 -1.14 -1.55
C ASP A 166 4.76 -1.57 -1.13
N PHE A 167 3.75 -0.91 -1.67
CA PHE A 167 2.35 -1.19 -1.34
C PHE A 167 1.79 -2.40 -2.10
N GLY A 168 2.49 -2.89 -3.14
CA GLY A 168 2.08 -4.03 -3.94
C GLY A 168 0.78 -3.81 -4.74
N ILE A 169 0.74 -4.37 -5.95
CA ILE A 169 -0.46 -4.53 -6.80
C ILE A 169 -1.04 -3.22 -7.37
N LYS A 170 -0.20 -2.43 -8.01
CA LYS A 170 -0.59 -1.75 -9.26
C LYS A 170 0.44 -2.11 -10.32
N ALA A 171 0.03 -2.13 -11.59
CA ALA A 171 0.90 -2.21 -12.76
C ALA A 171 2.06 -1.17 -12.75
N ASN A 172 2.01 -0.17 -11.85
CA ASN A 172 3.00 0.88 -11.68
C ASN A 172 3.86 0.84 -10.40
N ARG A 173 3.79 -0.22 -9.56
CA ARG A 173 4.58 -0.37 -8.32
C ARG A 173 4.71 0.95 -7.52
N GLU A 174 3.57 1.53 -7.15
CA GLU A 174 3.57 2.73 -6.31
C GLU A 174 4.27 2.40 -4.99
N SER A 175 5.44 3.01 -4.82
CA SER A 175 6.28 2.87 -3.65
C SER A 175 6.53 4.24 -3.06
N VAL A 176 6.74 4.28 -1.76
CA VAL A 176 7.06 5.50 -1.02
C VAL A 176 8.28 5.22 -0.18
N GLY A 177 9.21 6.16 -0.16
CA GLY A 177 10.38 6.10 0.69
C GLY A 177 10.05 6.77 1.99
N ILE A 178 10.22 6.06 3.10
CA ILE A 178 10.18 6.65 4.43
C ILE A 178 11.61 6.89 4.89
N VAL A 179 11.87 8.10 5.37
CA VAL A 179 13.11 8.50 6.01
C VAL A 179 12.78 8.89 7.44
N VAL A 180 13.49 8.29 8.39
CA VAL A 180 13.40 8.65 9.81
C VAL A 180 14.75 9.20 10.22
N ASN A 181 14.74 10.45 10.66
CA ASN A 181 15.90 11.13 11.23
C ASN A 181 15.64 11.34 12.72
N ILE A 182 16.59 10.91 13.55
CA ILE A 182 16.53 11.10 15.00
C ILE A 182 17.72 11.93 15.46
N SER A 183 17.48 12.79 16.45
CA SER A 183 18.54 13.52 17.15
C SER A 183 18.19 13.64 18.62
N ARG A 184 19.20 13.74 19.48
CA ARG A 184 18.96 13.96 20.91
C ARG A 184 18.57 15.41 21.15
N ASP A 185 17.55 15.65 21.97
CA ASP A 185 17.24 17.01 22.39
C ASP A 185 18.43 17.56 23.21
N LYS A 186 18.86 18.79 22.89
CA LYS A 186 20.01 19.45 23.52
C LYS A 186 19.72 19.86 24.97
N ASN A 187 18.45 20.02 25.32
CA ASN A 187 17.93 20.45 26.60
C ASN A 187 17.39 19.29 27.45
N ASN A 188 16.99 18.18 26.84
CA ASN A 188 16.56 16.97 27.54
C ASN A 188 17.12 15.69 26.90
N PHE A 189 18.14 15.08 27.52
CA PHE A 189 18.76 13.87 26.98
C PHE A 189 17.87 12.62 26.99
N ASP A 190 16.74 12.66 27.71
CA ASP A 190 15.75 11.58 27.71
C ASP A 190 14.76 11.71 26.54
N ASP A 191 14.74 12.85 25.84
CA ASP A 191 13.87 13.09 24.69
C ASP A 191 14.65 13.01 23.38
N LEU A 192 14.03 12.34 22.40
CA LEU A 192 14.49 12.34 21.02
C LEU A 192 13.61 13.26 20.18
N ASN A 193 14.24 14.09 19.36
CA ASN A 193 13.57 14.74 18.25
C ASN A 193 13.55 13.79 17.05
N ILE A 194 12.36 13.58 16.49
CA ILE A 194 12.10 12.60 15.43
C ILE A 194 11.46 13.32 14.25
N ILE A 195 12.08 13.21 13.09
CA ILE A 195 11.58 13.73 11.82
C ILE A 195 11.28 12.54 10.92
N VAL A 196 10.02 12.42 10.50
CA VAL A 196 9.53 11.42 9.56
C VAL A 196 9.23 12.09 8.24
N SER A 197 10.00 11.77 7.21
CA SER A 197 9.82 12.33 5.87
C SER A 197 9.41 11.24 4.88
N LEU A 198 8.38 11.52 4.08
CA LEU A 198 7.94 10.67 2.98
C LEU A 198 8.33 11.28 1.64
N TYR A 199 8.96 10.46 0.79
CA TYR A 199 9.42 10.82 -0.54
C TYR A 199 8.75 9.95 -1.61
N PRO A 200 8.47 10.50 -2.81
CA PRO A 200 7.93 9.73 -3.92
C PRO A 200 8.90 8.61 -4.31
N GLY A 201 8.33 7.45 -4.65
CA GLY A 201 9.09 6.34 -5.19
C GLY A 201 9.19 6.35 -6.70
N HIS A 202 10.28 5.77 -7.20
CA HIS A 202 10.65 5.79 -8.62
C HIS A 202 10.84 7.22 -9.16
N GLU A 203 10.99 7.39 -10.49
CA GLU A 203 11.21 8.67 -11.17
C GLU A 203 10.01 9.66 -11.07
N ASN A 204 9.09 9.46 -10.12
CA ASN A 204 7.96 10.33 -9.87
C ASN A 204 8.40 11.61 -9.15
N GLU A 205 7.87 12.75 -9.60
CA GLU A 205 8.15 14.07 -9.00
C GLU A 205 7.30 14.34 -7.75
N TYR A 206 6.15 13.68 -7.61
CA TYR A 206 5.16 13.92 -6.56
C TYR A 206 4.76 12.63 -5.86
N LEU A 207 4.45 12.73 -4.57
CA LEU A 207 3.89 11.65 -3.80
C LEU A 207 2.53 11.23 -4.39
N PRO A 208 2.15 9.94 -4.27
CA PRO A 208 0.84 9.48 -4.68
C PRO A 208 -0.29 10.32 -4.07
N PRO A 209 -1.35 10.65 -4.83
CA PRO A 209 -2.49 11.37 -4.29
C PRO A 209 -3.19 10.52 -3.23
N LEU A 210 -3.81 11.18 -2.24
CA LEU A 210 -4.54 10.53 -1.14
C LEU A 210 -3.67 9.65 -0.21
N LEU A 211 -2.34 9.78 -0.28
CA LEU A 211 -1.44 9.18 0.70
C LEU A 211 -1.67 9.87 2.05
N HIS A 212 -1.93 9.08 3.08
CA HIS A 212 -2.19 9.55 4.43
C HIS A 212 -1.16 8.94 5.37
N VAL A 213 -0.40 9.78 6.06
CA VAL A 213 0.54 9.35 7.11
C VAL A 213 0.01 9.77 8.47
N MET A 214 0.10 8.85 9.44
CA MET A 214 -0.30 9.05 10.82
C MET A 214 0.81 8.55 11.76
N ILE A 215 1.07 9.30 12.82
CA ILE A 215 1.79 8.84 14.01
C ILE A 215 0.73 8.38 15.00
N LEU A 216 0.82 7.14 15.42
CA LEU A 216 -0.07 6.52 16.40
C LEU A 216 0.66 6.35 17.73
N ASP A 217 -0.02 6.57 18.84
CA ASP A 217 0.47 6.21 20.17
C ASP A 217 0.41 4.68 20.43
N ASP A 218 0.74 4.26 21.65
CA ASP A 218 0.77 2.86 22.08
C ASP A 218 -0.63 2.20 22.12
N GLU A 219 -1.69 3.01 22.26
CA GLU A 219 -3.09 2.58 22.15
C GLU A 219 -3.58 2.51 20.70
N GLY A 220 -2.77 2.97 19.73
CA GLY A 220 -3.10 3.01 18.31
C GLY A 220 -3.93 4.24 17.91
N THR A 221 -4.01 5.25 18.78
CA THR A 221 -4.71 6.51 18.50
C THR A 221 -3.80 7.44 17.70
N ALA A 222 -4.35 8.06 16.65
CA ALA A 222 -3.59 9.02 15.85
C ALA A 222 -3.35 10.32 16.63
N VAL A 223 -2.08 10.63 16.90
CA VAL A 223 -1.64 11.84 17.62
C VAL A 223 -1.12 12.92 16.68
N MET A 224 -0.72 12.55 15.46
CA MET A 224 -0.29 13.48 14.41
C MET A 224 -0.57 12.86 13.03
N GLU A 225 -1.02 13.65 12.06
CA GLU A 225 -1.31 13.14 10.71
C GLU A 225 -1.12 14.18 9.60
N ALA A 226 -0.85 13.71 8.37
CA ALA A 226 -0.80 14.54 7.17
C ALA A 226 -1.25 13.77 5.93
N LYS A 227 -1.99 14.44 5.04
CA LYS A 227 -2.49 13.87 3.76
C LYS A 227 -1.87 14.59 2.57
N THR A 228 -1.51 13.84 1.53
CA THR A 228 -1.03 14.42 0.28
C THR A 228 -2.17 15.03 -0.53
N LYS A 229 -1.82 16.12 -1.21
CA LYS A 229 -2.50 16.71 -2.34
C LYS A 229 -1.69 16.41 -3.60
N ASN A 230 -2.26 16.68 -4.77
CA ASN A 230 -1.69 16.31 -6.08
C ASN A 230 -0.31 16.95 -6.41
N ASP A 231 0.18 17.87 -5.59
CA ASP A 231 1.42 18.63 -5.77
C ASP A 231 2.45 18.44 -4.65
N ASN A 232 2.22 17.54 -3.70
CA ASN A 232 3.16 17.28 -2.61
C ASN A 232 4.38 16.49 -3.08
N ARG A 233 5.56 17.14 -3.12
CA ARG A 233 6.86 16.48 -3.40
C ARG A 233 7.46 15.77 -2.20
N LYS A 234 7.09 16.19 -0.99
CA LYS A 234 7.40 15.51 0.27
C LYS A 234 6.32 15.80 1.31
N ILE A 235 6.22 14.93 2.30
CA ILE A 235 5.54 15.18 3.58
C ILE A 235 6.56 15.01 4.69
N GLU A 236 6.46 15.83 5.73
CA GLU A 236 7.34 15.78 6.89
C GLU A 236 6.50 15.96 8.15
N LEU A 237 6.71 15.08 9.12
CA LEU A 237 6.14 15.17 10.47
C LEU A 237 7.31 15.23 11.44
N GLU A 238 7.32 16.24 12.30
CA GLU A 238 8.33 16.41 13.34
C GLU A 238 7.66 16.38 14.71
N PHE A 239 8.17 15.55 15.60
CA PHE A 239 7.68 15.40 16.97
C PHE A 239 8.78 14.91 17.90
N SER A 240 8.54 15.04 19.20
CA SER A 240 9.45 14.54 20.23
C SER A 240 8.83 13.31 20.91
N ALA A 241 9.68 12.37 21.29
CA ALA A 241 9.29 11.20 22.07
C ALA A 241 10.33 10.92 23.16
N SER A 242 9.87 10.51 24.33
CA SER A 242 10.70 10.27 25.50
C SER A 242 11.05 8.80 25.62
N ARG A 243 12.13 8.51 26.37
CA ARG A 243 12.54 7.13 26.68
C ARG A 243 11.39 6.31 27.28
N GLY A 244 11.14 5.15 26.69
CA GLY A 244 10.05 4.25 27.08
C GLY A 244 8.78 4.41 26.26
N ASP A 245 8.67 5.45 25.43
CA ASP A 245 7.53 5.64 24.54
C ASP A 245 7.51 4.57 23.45
N LEU A 246 6.28 4.17 23.11
CA LEU A 246 5.97 3.32 21.98
C LEU A 246 5.09 4.12 21.02
N PHE A 247 5.40 4.04 19.74
CA PHE A 247 4.59 4.68 18.71
C PHE A 247 4.68 3.90 17.41
N SER A 248 3.75 4.16 16.50
CA SER A 248 3.72 3.56 15.18
C SER A 248 3.56 4.61 14.10
N ILE A 249 4.22 4.41 12.97
CA ILE A 249 4.00 5.20 11.76
C ILE A 249 3.12 4.38 10.83
N LYS A 250 1.89 4.85 10.59
CA LYS A 250 0.95 4.24 9.66
C LYS A 250 0.85 5.06 8.39
N ILE A 251 1.12 4.42 7.25
CA ILE A 251 1.02 5.02 5.92
C ILE A 251 -0.10 4.31 5.18
N VAL A 252 -1.11 5.05 4.73
CA VAL A 252 -2.29 4.56 4.02
C VAL A 252 -2.32 5.13 2.62
N LEU A 253 -2.59 4.30 1.62
CA LEU A 253 -2.75 4.69 0.23
C LEU A 253 -4.00 4.00 -0.35
N GLY A 254 -5.13 4.71 -0.41
CA GLY A 254 -6.41 4.07 -0.75
C GLY A 254 -6.76 2.97 0.26
N ASP A 255 -6.90 1.72 -0.21
CA ASP A 255 -7.34 0.56 0.58
C ASP A 255 -6.17 -0.29 1.14
N VAL A 256 -4.93 0.15 0.94
CA VAL A 256 -3.72 -0.50 1.46
C VAL A 256 -3.09 0.36 2.55
N SER A 257 -2.48 -0.29 3.55
CA SER A 257 -1.69 0.41 4.57
C SER A 257 -0.44 -0.37 4.94
N ALA A 258 0.63 0.37 5.26
CA ALA A 258 1.84 -0.13 5.90
C ALA A 258 1.96 0.50 7.29
N ILE A 259 2.47 -0.27 8.26
CA ILE A 259 2.69 0.19 9.63
C ILE A 259 4.12 -0.19 10.04
N GLU A 260 4.86 0.76 10.61
CA GLU A 260 6.16 0.54 11.23
C GLU A 260 6.06 0.86 12.72
N ASN A 261 6.55 -0.02 13.58
CA ASN A 261 6.46 0.11 15.04
C ASN A 261 7.82 0.49 15.63
N PHE A 262 7.82 1.46 16.54
CA PHE A 262 9.02 2.03 17.12
C PHE A 262 8.98 2.03 18.65
N ALA A 263 10.17 1.93 19.25
CA ALA A 263 10.43 2.16 20.66
C ALA A 263 11.60 3.11 20.82
N ILE A 264 11.49 3.98 21.83
CA ILE A 264 12.57 4.87 22.29
C ILE A 264 13.35 4.21 23.42
#